data_AF-A0A958ET57-F1
#
_entry.id   AF-A0A958ET57-F1
#
_cell.length_a   1.000
_cell.length_b   1.000
_cell.length_c   1.000
_cell.angle_alpha   90.00
_cell.angle_beta   90.00
_cell.angle_gamma   90.00
#
_symmetry.space_group_name_H-M   'P 1'
#
loop_
_entity.id
_entity.type
_entity.pdbx_description
1 polymer ?
#
loop_
_entity_poly.entity_id
_entity_poly.type
_entity_poly.pdbx_seq_one_letter_code
_entity_poly.pdbx_strand_id
1 'polypeptide(L)'
;MTGKKNHQISLEEAQQLIKNFRKQNNGIIGGLFDKESILQLLQQPDCVSVRYYFGQNEDGDNVVIMIGVDVKGNDILNGLILEKAFPCPPYCGEKNIMSFKELKELRELV
;
A
#
# COMPACT_ATOMS: atom_id res chain seq x y z
N MET A 1 18.05 3.66 11.86
CA MET A 1 16.88 4.43 12.34
C MET A 1 15.84 3.45 12.89
N THR A 2 16.05 2.91 14.09
CA THR A 2 15.10 1.99 14.75
C THR A 2 14.48 2.70 15.94
N GLY A 3 13.34 3.35 15.71
CA GLY A 3 12.52 3.93 16.76
C GLY A 3 11.07 3.60 16.45
N LYS A 4 10.35 3.02 17.43
CA LYS A 4 8.90 2.81 17.35
C LYS A 4 8.23 4.17 17.19
N LYS A 5 8.08 4.64 15.95
CA LYS A 5 7.29 5.82 15.63
C LYS A 5 5.83 5.41 15.62
N ASN A 6 4.95 6.30 16.05
CA ASN A 6 3.54 6.11 15.79
C ASN A 6 3.32 6.31 14.28
N HIS A 7 3.02 5.23 13.57
CA HIS A 7 2.74 5.23 12.13
C HIS A 7 1.25 5.39 11.83
N GLN A 8 0.41 5.63 12.84
CA GLN A 8 -1.03 5.80 12.68
C GLN A 8 -1.36 7.20 12.16
N ILE A 9 -2.32 7.25 11.25
CA ILE A 9 -2.97 8.47 10.76
C ILE A 9 -4.48 8.34 10.94
N SER A 10 -5.18 9.47 10.98
CA SER A 10 -6.64 9.48 10.98
C SER A 10 -7.21 9.05 9.63
N LEU A 11 -8.49 8.63 9.63
CA LEU A 11 -9.21 8.30 8.40
C LEU A 11 -9.31 9.51 7.46
N GLU A 12 -9.54 10.71 8.01
CA GLU A 12 -9.65 11.95 7.23
C GLU A 12 -8.33 12.29 6.52
N GLU A 13 -7.20 12.18 7.22
CA GLU A 13 -5.88 12.37 6.62
C GLU A 13 -5.64 11.33 5.51
N ALA A 14 -5.96 10.06 5.75
CA ALA A 14 -5.80 9.00 4.76
C ALA A 14 -6.62 9.29 3.49
N GLN A 15 -7.88 9.73 3.65
CA GLN A 15 -8.73 10.14 2.52
C GLN A 15 -8.13 11.29 1.73
N GLN A 16 -7.59 12.31 2.41
CA GLN A 16 -7.03 13.48 1.75
C GLN A 16 -5.78 13.12 0.94
N LEU A 17 -4.93 12.24 1.47
CA LEU A 17 -3.74 11.73 0.77
C LEU A 17 -4.12 10.95 -0.50
N ILE A 18 -5.10 10.05 -0.41
CA ILE A 18 -5.58 9.27 -1.58
C ILE A 18 -6.21 10.19 -2.62
N LYS A 19 -7.03 11.17 -2.21
CA LYS A 19 -7.62 12.15 -3.13
C LYS A 19 -6.55 12.94 -3.88
N ASN A 20 -5.48 13.36 -3.21
CA ASN A 20 -4.37 14.08 -3.84
C ASN A 20 -3.64 13.20 -4.86
N PHE A 21 -3.34 11.95 -4.51
CA PHE A 21 -2.68 11.01 -5.41
C PHE A 21 -3.49 10.74 -6.69
N ARG A 22 -4.82 10.55 -6.55
CA ARG A 22 -5.74 10.33 -7.67
C ARG A 22 -5.85 11.50 -8.64
N LYS A 23 -5.65 12.73 -8.18
CA LYS A 23 -5.65 13.90 -9.09
C LYS A 23 -4.46 13.88 -10.06
N GLN A 24 -3.39 13.18 -9.68
CA GLN A 24 -2.14 13.15 -10.43
C GLN A 24 -1.93 11.84 -11.20
N ASN A 25 -2.72 10.79 -10.90
CA ASN A 25 -2.55 9.45 -11.46
C ASN A 25 -3.87 8.91 -12.01
N ASN A 26 -3.87 8.56 -13.30
CA ASN A 26 -4.97 7.88 -13.99
C ASN A 26 -4.53 6.43 -14.26
N GLY A 27 -4.75 5.53 -13.30
CA GLY A 27 -4.31 4.13 -13.39
C GLY A 27 -4.60 3.38 -12.09
N ILE A 28 -3.76 2.39 -11.76
CA ILE A 28 -3.80 1.70 -10.45
C ILE A 28 -3.55 2.73 -9.34
N ILE A 29 -4.47 2.79 -8.38
CA ILE A 29 -4.43 3.74 -7.26
C ILE A 29 -3.97 3.10 -5.95
N GLY A 30 -3.80 1.78 -5.95
CA GLY A 30 -3.34 1.01 -4.80
C GLY A 30 -3.40 -0.49 -5.07
N GLY A 31 -3.02 -1.27 -4.07
CA GLY A 31 -3.08 -2.73 -4.14
C GLY A 31 -3.37 -3.34 -2.77
N LEU A 32 -3.85 -4.57 -2.79
CA LEU A 32 -4.15 -5.38 -1.60
C LEU A 32 -3.14 -6.52 -1.49
N PHE A 33 -2.53 -6.67 -0.31
CA PHE A 33 -1.79 -7.87 0.06
C PHE A 33 -2.63 -8.69 1.03
N ASP A 34 -2.58 -10.01 0.91
CA ASP A 34 -3.19 -10.90 1.89
C ASP A 34 -2.42 -10.85 3.22
N LYS A 35 -3.11 -11.22 4.29
CA LYS A 35 -2.58 -11.15 5.65
C LYS A 35 -1.37 -12.08 5.81
N GLU A 36 -1.45 -13.29 5.25
CA GLU A 36 -0.43 -14.31 5.38
C GLU A 36 0.90 -13.85 4.77
N SER A 37 0.87 -13.24 3.57
CA SER A 37 2.05 -12.67 2.91
C SER A 37 2.72 -11.59 3.77
N ILE A 38 1.94 -10.66 4.34
CA ILE A 38 2.48 -9.61 5.22
C ILE A 38 3.11 -10.22 6.48
N LEU A 39 2.44 -11.20 7.10
CA LEU A 39 2.97 -11.86 8.30
C LEU A 39 4.26 -12.61 7.99
N GLN A 40 4.34 -13.31 6.86
CA GLN A 40 5.56 -13.99 6.42
C GLN A 40 6.71 -13.00 6.20
N LEU A 41 6.44 -11.85 5.57
CA LEU A 41 7.43 -10.79 5.40
C LEU A 41 7.98 -10.30 6.75
N LEU A 42 7.11 -10.10 7.74
CA LEU A 42 7.47 -9.64 9.08
C LEU A 42 8.16 -10.70 9.93
N GLN A 43 7.92 -11.99 9.66
CA GLN A 43 8.50 -13.12 10.40
C GLN A 43 9.90 -13.53 9.88
N GLN A 44 10.41 -12.85 8.85
CA GLN A 44 11.76 -13.10 8.36
C GLN A 44 12.81 -12.90 9.45
N PRO A 45 13.90 -13.68 9.44
CA PRO A 45 15.03 -13.47 10.34
C PRO A 45 15.50 -12.02 10.29
N ASP A 46 15.78 -11.45 11.46
CA ASP A 46 16.30 -10.09 11.65
C ASP A 46 15.39 -8.94 11.17
N CYS A 47 14.18 -9.21 10.67
CA CYS A 47 13.24 -8.19 10.22
C CYS A 47 12.64 -7.44 11.42
N VAL A 48 12.84 -6.13 11.48
CA VAL A 48 12.28 -5.26 12.54
C VAL A 48 11.40 -4.13 12.01
N SER A 49 11.43 -3.87 10.71
CA SER A 49 10.53 -2.95 10.03
C SER A 49 10.35 -3.35 8.56
N VAL A 50 9.40 -2.70 7.88
CA VAL A 50 9.16 -2.87 6.45
C VAL A 50 9.46 -1.56 5.75
N ARG A 51 10.16 -1.64 4.62
CA ARG A 51 10.30 -0.54 3.67
C ARG A 51 9.46 -0.83 2.45
N TYR A 52 8.90 0.22 1.86
CA TYR A 52 8.25 0.13 0.56
C TYR A 52 8.96 1.00 -0.48
N TYR A 53 8.90 0.57 -1.73
CA TYR A 53 9.38 1.27 -2.92
C TYR A 53 8.25 1.34 -3.95
N PHE A 54 8.21 2.43 -4.73
CA PHE A 54 7.37 2.49 -5.92
C PHE A 54 8.15 1.89 -7.10
N GLY A 55 7.48 1.06 -7.89
CA GLY A 55 7.97 0.50 -9.13
C GLY A 55 6.97 0.70 -10.27
N GLN A 56 7.35 0.26 -11.46
CA GLN A 56 6.48 0.18 -12.62
C GLN A 56 6.58 -1.22 -13.20
N ASN A 57 5.44 -1.87 -13.46
CA ASN A 57 5.41 -3.19 -14.11
C ASN A 57 5.55 -3.07 -15.63
N GLU A 58 5.55 -4.21 -16.34
CA GLU A 58 5.68 -4.26 -17.80
C GLU A 58 4.52 -3.57 -18.54
N ASP A 59 3.35 -3.49 -17.91
CA ASP A 59 2.16 -2.82 -18.44
C ASP A 59 2.20 -1.29 -18.23
N GLY A 60 3.23 -0.76 -17.55
CA GLY A 60 3.36 0.66 -17.25
C GLY A 60 2.61 1.10 -15.99
N ASP A 61 2.01 0.18 -15.25
CA ASP A 61 1.28 0.48 -14.03
C ASP A 61 2.20 0.67 -12.82
N ASN A 62 1.81 1.62 -11.96
CA ASN A 62 2.49 1.85 -10.70
C ASN A 62 2.24 0.70 -9.72
N VAL A 63 3.33 0.15 -9.17
CA VAL A 63 3.30 -0.95 -8.20
C VAL A 63 4.06 -0.60 -6.94
N VAL A 64 3.78 -1.31 -5.85
CA VAL A 64 4.44 -1.12 -4.56
C VAL A 64 5.20 -2.38 -4.18
N ILE A 65 6.50 -2.25 -4.00
CA ILE A 65 7.39 -3.33 -3.55
C ILE A 65 7.63 -3.16 -2.06
N MET A 66 7.40 -4.18 -1.25
CA MET A 66 7.69 -4.21 0.19
C MET A 66 8.81 -5.20 0.51
N ILE A 67 9.73 -4.77 1.38
CA ILE A 67 10.90 -5.55 1.81
C ILE A 67 11.12 -5.40 3.32
N GLY A 68 11.61 -6.46 3.96
CA GLY A 68 12.02 -6.44 5.36
C GLY A 68 13.30 -5.62 5.55
N VAL A 69 13.42 -4.98 6.71
CA VAL A 69 14.57 -4.16 7.09
C VAL A 69 15.13 -4.61 8.42
N ASP A 70 16.46 -4.74 8.48
CA ASP A 70 17.19 -5.19 9.66
C ASP A 70 17.34 -4.08 10.74
N VAL A 71 17.86 -4.44 11.92
CA VAL A 71 18.13 -3.50 13.01
C VAL A 71 19.12 -2.38 12.66
N LYS A 72 19.95 -2.57 11.64
CA LYS A 72 20.91 -1.57 11.16
C LYS A 72 20.26 -0.63 10.13
N GLY A 73 19.06 -0.97 9.65
CA GLY A 73 18.32 -0.22 8.63
C GLY A 73 18.63 -0.66 7.20
N ASN A 74 19.28 -1.81 7.01
CA ASN A 74 19.54 -2.38 5.68
C ASN A 74 18.36 -3.21 5.21
N ASP A 75 18.16 -3.27 3.91
CA ASP A 75 17.14 -4.10 3.30
C ASP A 75 17.59 -5.58 3.31
N ILE A 76 16.67 -6.47 3.66
CA ILE A 76 16.92 -7.92 3.70
C ILE A 76 16.73 -8.47 2.29
N LEU A 77 17.81 -8.47 1.50
CA LEU A 77 17.78 -8.85 0.08
C LEU A 77 17.66 -10.35 -0.16
N ASN A 78 18.11 -11.18 0.79
CA ASN A 78 18.07 -12.65 0.69
C ASN A 78 16.78 -13.23 1.28
N GLY A 79 15.70 -12.45 1.23
CA GLY A 79 14.45 -12.71 1.91
C GLY A 79 13.23 -12.66 0.99
N LEU A 80 12.06 -12.77 1.58
CA LEU A 80 10.78 -12.51 0.93
C LEU A 80 10.66 -11.02 0.58
N ILE A 81 10.25 -10.77 -0.66
CA ILE A 81 9.95 -9.45 -1.22
C ILE A 81 8.54 -9.51 -1.82
N LEU A 82 7.68 -8.56 -1.49
CA LEU A 82 6.28 -8.53 -1.94
C LEU A 82 6.07 -7.39 -2.94
N GLU A 83 5.34 -7.63 -4.03
CA GLU A 83 4.95 -6.58 -4.98
C GLU A 83 3.61 -6.89 -5.66
N LYS A 84 3.35 -8.19 -5.88
CA LYS A 84 2.15 -8.80 -6.48
C LYS A 84 0.86 -8.60 -5.68
N ALA A 85 0.59 -7.37 -5.30
CA ALA A 85 -0.67 -6.96 -4.72
C ALA A 85 -1.80 -7.20 -5.72
N PHE A 86 -3.00 -7.53 -5.24
CA PHE A 86 -4.18 -7.46 -6.08
C PHE A 86 -4.45 -5.97 -6.40
N PRO A 87 -4.40 -5.57 -7.67
CA PRO A 87 -4.48 -4.16 -8.03
C PRO A 87 -5.88 -3.61 -7.85
N CYS A 88 -5.97 -2.34 -7.42
CA CYS A 88 -7.21 -1.58 -7.33
C CYS A 88 -7.09 -0.33 -8.21
N PRO A 89 -7.86 -0.24 -9.31
CA PRO A 89 -8.81 -1.24 -9.88
C PRO A 89 -8.12 -2.48 -10.51
N PRO A 90 -8.83 -3.62 -10.70
CA PRO A 90 -10.27 -3.84 -10.48
C PRO A 90 -10.64 -4.43 -9.11
N TYR A 91 -9.70 -4.95 -8.33
CA TYR A 91 -9.96 -5.64 -7.06
C TYR A 91 -9.98 -4.66 -5.89
N CYS A 92 -10.92 -3.71 -5.93
CA CYS A 92 -11.19 -2.83 -4.79
C CYS A 92 -12.22 -3.48 -3.86
N GLY A 93 -12.11 -3.21 -2.55
CA GLY A 93 -13.17 -3.57 -1.60
C GLY A 93 -14.48 -2.83 -1.90
N GLU A 94 -15.52 -3.08 -1.09
CA GLU A 94 -16.81 -2.40 -1.20
C GLU A 94 -16.64 -0.89 -1.39
N LYS A 95 -17.55 -0.28 -2.18
CA LYS A 95 -17.53 1.16 -2.45
C LYS A 95 -17.51 1.91 -1.14
N ASN A 96 -16.40 2.57 -0.87
CA ASN A 96 -16.20 3.38 0.30
C ASN A 96 -15.44 4.64 -0.09
N ILE A 97 -15.30 5.52 0.88
CA ILE A 97 -14.62 6.81 0.74
C ILE A 97 -13.15 6.70 0.28
N MET A 98 -12.51 5.53 0.45
CA MET A 98 -11.15 5.23 0.03
C MET A 98 -11.07 4.57 -1.35
N SER A 99 -12.15 3.93 -1.83
CA SER A 99 -12.19 3.18 -3.10
C SER A 99 -12.91 3.92 -4.24
N PHE A 100 -13.76 4.91 -3.94
CA PHE A 100 -14.61 5.54 -4.97
C PHE A 100 -14.22 6.99 -5.31
N LYS A 101 -14.36 7.38 -6.60
CA LYS A 101 -13.74 8.59 -7.17
C LYS A 101 -14.32 9.91 -6.67
N GLU A 102 -15.56 9.95 -6.18
CA GLU A 102 -16.12 11.13 -5.51
C GLU A 102 -17.40 10.72 -4.76
N LEU A 103 -17.63 11.28 -3.57
CA LEU A 103 -18.87 11.15 -2.80
C LEU A 103 -20.11 11.74 -3.51
N LYS A 104 -19.94 12.38 -4.68
CA LYS A 104 -21.07 12.89 -5.48
C LYS A 104 -21.94 11.76 -6.06
N GLU A 105 -21.35 10.62 -6.41
CA GLU A 105 -22.11 9.46 -6.92
C GLU A 105 -22.81 8.65 -5.81
N LEU A 106 -22.47 8.88 -4.54
CA LEU A 106 -23.18 8.29 -3.40
C LEU A 106 -24.49 9.00 -3.05
N ARG A 107 -24.74 10.18 -3.65
CA ARG A 107 -26.00 10.93 -3.48
C ARG A 107 -27.12 10.52 -4.44
N GLU A 108 -26.87 9.59 -5.36
CA GLU A 108 -27.90 9.04 -6.25
C GLU A 108 -28.50 7.72 -5.74
N LEU A 109 -28.16 7.30 -4.52
CA LEU A 109 -28.66 6.08 -3.87
C LEU A 109 -29.47 6.34 -2.58
N VAL A 110 -29.98 7.56 -2.39
CA VAL A 110 -31.01 7.89 -1.39
C VAL A 110 -32.08 8.75 -2.03
#